data_AF-A0A3N1GKL3-F1
#
_entry.id   AF-A0A3N1GKL3-F1
#
_cell.length_a   1.000
_cell.length_b   1.000
_cell.length_c   1.000
_cell.angle_alpha   90.00
_cell.angle_beta   90.00
_cell.angle_gamma   90.00
#
_symmetry.space_group_name_H-M   'P 1'
#
loop_
_entity.id
_entity.type
_entity.pdbx_description
1 polymer ?
#
loop_
_entity_poly.entity_id
_entity_poly.type
_entity_poly.pdbx_seq_one_letter_code
_entity_poly.pdbx_strand_id
1 'polypeptide(L)'
;MDLPAREPLLRALIDICGPDFARRARRSDAVAGRPASFVAVPATGDAVTDTMRLAADRGLAVVPRGGGSKLDWGSPPPGVDLLLDTRRLAGIRHHDVALMTAEISAGTPVRAAQAALALRGQRLAVDPPSPAATLGGMLALNETGPLRHRFGTAADQVNHLTYTTRDGRQQTSGGSGPAEIDGVILSAHVRLEPVPAARRWVAVPVTTPRDIHDLVRETLTLRLAPSAIEIDLPAAPQPGALAVLLEGDPPEVADRAARLQGALAAPAAPSPMPPLWWGRYPFGGSDVALRIEVPTADLQAAVFALRDVAGTPVPVRGAAGRGVVHAALPAALGWQRTERVLDALRGVLLARGGRCMAIAAPPEISAELDMASRQDLF
;
A
#
# COMPACT_ATOMS: atom_id res chain seq x y z
N MET A 1 -11.45 14.26 29.64
CA MET A 1 -10.50 13.53 30.51
C MET A 1 -9.60 14.55 31.18
N ASP A 2 -9.62 14.61 32.52
CA ASP A 2 -9.10 15.72 33.32
C ASP A 2 -7.56 15.78 33.35
N LEU A 3 -6.98 16.99 33.38
CA LEU A 3 -5.54 17.26 33.39
C LEU A 3 -4.70 16.43 34.41
N PRO A 4 -5.15 16.13 35.64
CA PRO A 4 -4.36 15.36 36.61
C PRO A 4 -4.09 13.89 36.22
N ALA A 5 -4.93 13.25 35.40
CA ALA A 5 -4.70 11.87 34.95
C ALA A 5 -3.63 11.76 33.84
N ARG A 6 -3.29 12.89 33.20
CA ARG A 6 -2.40 12.95 32.04
C ARG A 6 -0.91 12.95 32.40
N GLU A 7 -0.55 13.49 33.56
CA GLU A 7 0.84 13.59 34.01
C GLU A 7 1.42 12.21 34.42
N PRO A 8 0.71 11.35 35.17
CA PRO A 8 1.18 9.99 35.48
C PRO A 8 1.33 9.10 34.23
N LEU A 9 0.45 9.26 33.23
CA LEU A 9 0.54 8.51 31.98
C LEU A 9 1.80 8.87 31.18
N LEU A 10 2.09 10.16 31.03
CA LEU A 10 3.29 10.59 30.30
C LEU A 10 4.57 10.08 30.96
N ARG A 11 4.65 10.11 32.29
CA ARG A 11 5.81 9.57 33.03
C ARG A 11 5.98 8.08 32.79
N ALA A 12 4.91 7.29 32.88
CA ALA A 12 4.97 5.86 32.59
C ALA A 12 5.41 5.57 31.14
N LEU A 13 4.94 6.35 30.17
CA LEU A 13 5.40 6.23 28.77
C LEU A 13 6.89 6.59 28.62
N ILE A 14 7.37 7.59 29.35
CA ILE A 14 8.80 7.96 29.41
C ILE A 14 9.63 6.84 30.02
N ASP A 15 9.15 6.21 31.10
CA ASP A 15 9.86 5.10 31.74
C ASP A 15 10.02 3.90 30.78
N ILE A 16 9.02 3.64 29.94
CA ILE A 16 9.05 2.56 28.94
C ILE A 16 9.91 2.93 27.71
N CYS A 17 9.74 4.13 27.16
CA CYS A 17 10.34 4.50 25.86
C CYS A 17 11.69 5.22 25.96
N GLY A 18 11.97 5.83 27.11
CA GLY A 18 13.02 6.82 27.35
C GLY A 18 12.51 8.28 27.27
N PRO A 19 13.24 9.23 27.88
CA PRO A 19 12.79 10.63 28.08
C PRO A 19 12.50 11.39 26.78
N ASP A 20 13.23 11.13 25.71
CA ASP A 20 13.03 11.81 24.42
C ASP A 20 12.04 11.11 23.48
N PHE A 21 11.48 9.99 23.93
CA PHE A 21 10.71 9.06 23.10
C PHE A 21 9.27 8.86 23.57
N ALA A 22 8.82 9.66 24.53
CA ALA A 22 7.42 9.82 24.86
C ALA A 22 7.11 11.30 25.12
N ARG A 23 6.00 11.80 24.56
CA ARG A 23 5.62 13.22 24.67
C ARG A 23 4.14 13.44 24.49
N ARG A 24 3.67 14.63 24.88
CA ARG A 24 2.38 15.15 24.40
C ARG A 24 2.42 15.30 22.87
N ALA A 25 1.30 14.99 22.23
CA ALA A 25 1.13 15.15 20.80
C ALA A 25 1.17 16.62 20.38
N ARG A 26 1.66 16.87 19.17
CA ARG A 26 1.66 18.18 18.50
C ARG A 26 0.52 18.21 17.49
N ARG A 27 0.22 19.39 16.93
CA ARG A 27 -0.78 19.53 15.85
C ARG A 27 -0.53 18.62 14.64
N SER A 28 0.74 18.32 14.34
CA SER A 28 1.13 17.42 13.25
C SER A 28 0.91 15.94 13.55
N ASP A 29 0.66 15.56 14.80
CA ASP A 29 0.38 14.18 15.20
C ASP A 29 -1.12 13.93 15.11
N ALA A 30 -1.63 13.93 13.88
CA ALA A 30 -3.02 13.64 13.57
C ALA A 30 -3.15 12.39 12.68
N VAL A 31 -4.26 11.68 12.84
CA VAL A 31 -4.63 10.50 12.05
C VAL A 31 -5.98 10.81 11.39
N ALA A 32 -6.03 10.86 10.07
CA ALA A 32 -7.23 11.29 9.33
C ALA A 32 -7.85 12.59 9.90
N GLY A 33 -7.03 13.59 10.24
CA GLY A 33 -7.47 14.85 10.83
C GLY A 33 -7.80 14.81 12.33
N ARG A 34 -7.80 13.64 12.98
CA ARG A 34 -8.02 13.49 14.43
C ARG A 34 -6.71 13.69 15.20
N PRO A 35 -6.60 14.69 16.10
CA PRO A 35 -5.38 14.91 16.86
C PRO A 35 -5.16 13.81 17.90
N ALA A 36 -3.92 13.34 18.02
CA ALA A 36 -3.51 12.46 19.12
C ALA A 36 -3.40 13.24 20.45
N SER A 37 -3.45 12.54 21.59
CA SER A 37 -3.11 13.14 22.89
C SER A 37 -1.62 12.96 23.24
N PHE A 38 -1.07 11.78 22.98
CA PHE A 38 0.32 11.42 23.27
C PHE A 38 0.97 10.72 22.09
N VAL A 39 2.31 10.75 22.06
CA VAL A 39 3.13 9.98 21.14
C VAL A 39 4.13 9.18 21.97
N ALA A 40 4.25 7.88 21.69
CA ALA A 40 5.26 7.00 22.25
C ALA A 40 6.06 6.35 21.11
N VAL A 41 7.38 6.25 21.27
CA VAL A 41 8.33 5.77 20.24
C VAL A 41 9.20 4.66 20.83
N PRO A 42 8.65 3.47 21.13
CA PRO A 42 9.40 2.37 21.72
C PRO A 42 10.49 1.84 20.77
N ALA A 43 11.60 1.38 21.33
CA ALA A 43 12.75 0.86 20.56
C ALA A 43 12.75 -0.66 20.37
N THR A 44 12.03 -1.39 21.23
CA THR A 44 12.07 -2.86 21.28
C THR A 44 10.66 -3.44 21.26
N GLY A 45 10.56 -4.74 20.97
CA GLY A 45 9.28 -5.46 21.01
C GLY A 45 8.69 -5.46 22.42
N ASP A 46 9.53 -5.61 23.44
CA ASP A 46 9.12 -5.55 24.84
C ASP A 46 8.56 -4.17 25.20
N ALA A 47 9.23 -3.08 24.80
CA ALA A 47 8.74 -1.73 25.05
C ALA A 47 7.42 -1.43 24.31
N VAL A 48 7.21 -1.98 23.11
CA VAL A 48 5.89 -1.94 22.45
C VAL A 48 4.85 -2.69 23.29
N THR A 49 5.20 -3.89 23.76
CA THR A 49 4.31 -4.73 24.56
C THR A 49 3.90 -4.07 25.87
N ASP A 50 4.84 -3.49 26.60
CA ASP A 50 4.58 -2.76 27.83
C ASP A 50 3.77 -1.48 27.58
N THR A 51 4.02 -0.79 26.46
CA THR A 51 3.21 0.38 26.08
C THR A 51 1.77 0.00 25.75
N MET A 52 1.56 -1.11 25.03
CA MET A 52 0.21 -1.62 24.73
C MET A 52 -0.52 -2.11 25.97
N ARG A 53 0.18 -2.76 26.91
CA ARG A 53 -0.39 -3.16 28.20
C ARG A 53 -0.84 -1.96 29.02
N LEU A 54 0.03 -0.94 29.15
CA LEU A 54 -0.31 0.32 29.81
C LEU A 54 -1.52 1.01 29.15
N ALA A 55 -1.60 0.98 27.82
CA ALA A 55 -2.73 1.54 27.09
C ALA A 55 -4.03 0.78 27.35
N ALA A 56 -3.98 -0.56 27.37
CA ALA A 56 -5.11 -1.41 27.69
C ALA A 56 -5.63 -1.16 29.11
N ASP A 57 -4.73 -1.14 30.10
CA ASP A 57 -5.05 -0.87 31.52
C ASP A 57 -5.73 0.48 31.73
N ARG A 58 -5.51 1.43 30.81
CA ARG A 58 -6.04 2.80 30.87
C ARG A 58 -7.16 3.06 29.86
N GLY A 59 -7.58 2.05 29.08
CA GLY A 59 -8.63 2.17 28.07
C GLY A 59 -8.29 3.17 26.95
N LEU A 60 -7.02 3.31 26.58
CA LEU A 60 -6.58 4.28 25.56
C LEU A 60 -6.82 3.76 24.14
N ALA A 61 -7.34 4.61 23.26
CA ALA A 61 -7.37 4.36 21.83
C ALA A 61 -5.96 4.53 21.22
N VAL A 62 -5.34 3.41 20.83
CA VAL A 62 -3.99 3.39 20.25
C VAL A 62 -4.05 3.31 18.73
N VAL A 63 -3.29 4.16 18.04
CA VAL A 63 -3.04 4.06 16.59
C VAL A 63 -1.55 3.84 16.33
N PRO A 64 -1.16 2.71 15.71
CA PRO A 64 0.21 2.49 15.28
C PRO A 64 0.59 3.39 14.09
N ARG A 65 1.80 3.94 14.12
CA ARG A 65 2.38 4.75 13.04
C ARG A 65 3.76 4.24 12.66
N GLY A 66 3.92 3.85 11.39
CA GLY A 66 5.23 3.66 10.76
C GLY A 66 5.77 4.97 10.19
N GLY A 67 6.00 5.00 8.87
CA GLY A 67 6.43 6.22 8.17
C GLY A 67 5.36 7.30 7.99
N GLY A 68 4.10 7.00 8.37
CA GLY A 68 2.99 7.97 8.37
C GLY A 68 2.36 8.28 7.01
N SER A 69 2.79 7.63 5.92
CA SER A 69 2.35 7.98 4.55
C SER A 69 0.91 7.58 4.20
N LYS A 70 0.20 6.92 5.11
CA LYS A 70 -1.14 6.33 4.90
C LYS A 70 -1.99 6.42 6.18
N LEU A 71 -1.78 7.44 7.01
CA LEU A 71 -2.54 7.63 8.27
C LEU A 71 -3.97 8.11 8.04
N ASP A 72 -4.27 8.53 6.83
CA ASP A 72 -5.56 8.94 6.30
C ASP A 72 -6.25 7.84 5.50
N TRP A 73 -5.67 6.62 5.48
CA TRP A 73 -6.25 5.50 4.76
C TRP A 73 -7.29 4.76 5.59
N GLY A 74 -8.43 4.48 4.96
CA GLY A 74 -9.58 3.80 5.55
C GLY A 74 -10.44 4.71 6.43
N SER A 75 -11.32 4.08 7.21
CA SER A 75 -12.22 4.79 8.11
C SER A 75 -11.46 5.58 9.20
N PRO A 76 -11.77 6.87 9.41
CA PRO A 76 -11.17 7.66 10.48
C PRO A 76 -11.45 7.04 11.86
N PRO A 77 -10.45 6.97 12.77
CA PRO A 77 -10.70 6.45 14.11
C PRO A 77 -11.63 7.38 14.90
N PRO A 78 -12.44 6.86 15.85
CA PRO A 78 -13.32 7.68 16.68
C PRO A 78 -12.52 8.66 17.57
N GLY A 79 -11.29 8.32 17.91
CA GLY A 79 -10.35 9.15 18.65
C GLY A 79 -8.94 8.56 18.64
N VAL A 80 -7.95 9.35 19.05
CA VAL A 80 -6.55 8.92 19.14
C VAL A 80 -5.99 9.41 20.49
N ASP A 81 -5.91 8.51 21.47
CA ASP A 81 -5.28 8.85 22.75
C ASP A 81 -3.77 8.72 22.65
N LEU A 82 -3.30 7.64 22.02
CA LEU A 82 -1.88 7.32 21.89
C LEU A 82 -1.51 6.99 20.44
N LEU A 83 -0.61 7.78 19.88
CA LEU A 83 0.05 7.46 18.62
C LEU A 83 1.33 6.67 18.91
N LEU A 84 1.35 5.40 18.56
CA LEU A 84 2.48 4.50 18.79
C LEU A 84 3.40 4.45 17.57
N ASP A 85 4.51 5.16 17.62
CA ASP A 85 5.46 5.26 16.52
C ASP A 85 6.48 4.12 16.55
N THR A 86 6.43 3.26 15.53
CA THR A 86 7.26 2.06 15.47
C THR A 86 8.62 2.30 14.81
N ARG A 87 8.98 3.52 14.38
CA ARG A 87 10.19 3.75 13.56
C ARG A 87 11.51 3.44 14.27
N ARG A 88 11.55 3.42 15.61
CA ARG A 88 12.73 2.96 16.36
C ARG A 88 12.85 1.43 16.41
N LEU A 89 11.74 0.72 16.22
CA LEU A 89 11.69 -0.73 16.04
C LEU A 89 12.09 -1.08 14.59
N ALA A 90 13.34 -0.81 14.23
CA ALA A 90 13.84 -0.93 12.86
C ALA A 90 15.09 -1.82 12.77
N GLY A 91 15.31 -2.39 11.58
CA GLY A 91 16.42 -3.27 11.28
C GLY A 91 16.00 -4.68 10.87
N ILE A 92 16.89 -5.35 10.14
CA ILE A 92 16.80 -6.77 9.84
C ILE A 92 17.38 -7.52 11.05
N ARG A 93 16.55 -8.29 11.74
CA ARG A 93 16.91 -9.01 12.97
C ARG A 93 17.63 -10.31 12.67
N HIS A 94 17.20 -10.98 11.62
CA HIS A 94 17.76 -12.23 11.14
C HIS A 94 17.72 -12.24 9.61
N HIS A 95 18.76 -12.78 8.98
CA HIS A 95 18.86 -12.90 7.53
C HIS A 95 19.50 -14.25 7.19
N ASP A 96 18.69 -15.20 6.75
CA ASP A 96 19.16 -16.48 6.23
C ASP A 96 19.28 -16.38 4.70
N VAL A 97 20.54 -16.20 4.26
CA VAL A 97 20.87 -16.06 2.84
C VAL A 97 20.59 -17.37 2.09
N ALA A 98 20.85 -18.53 2.70
CA ALA A 98 20.70 -19.82 2.04
C ALA A 98 19.22 -20.20 1.88
N LEU A 99 18.41 -19.91 2.89
CA LEU A 99 16.97 -20.14 2.87
C LEU A 99 16.17 -19.03 2.17
N MET A 100 16.82 -17.96 1.72
CA MET A 100 16.16 -16.80 1.10
C MET A 100 15.06 -16.22 2.00
N THR A 101 15.36 -16.05 3.29
CA THR A 101 14.40 -15.47 4.24
C THR A 101 15.03 -14.42 5.14
N ALA A 102 14.21 -13.51 5.66
CA ALA A 102 14.66 -12.54 6.65
C ALA A 102 13.56 -12.23 7.65
N GLU A 103 13.95 -11.96 8.89
CA GLU A 103 13.09 -11.34 9.89
C GLU A 103 13.37 -9.83 9.93
N ILE A 104 12.36 -9.02 9.61
CA ILE A 104 12.49 -7.58 9.48
C ILE A 104 11.56 -6.89 10.47
N SER A 105 12.08 -5.89 11.20
CA SER A 105 11.28 -5.15 12.18
C SER A 105 10.29 -4.20 11.51
N ALA A 106 9.11 -3.99 12.12
CA ALA A 106 7.98 -3.25 11.55
C ALA A 106 8.28 -1.78 11.22
N GLY A 107 9.17 -1.14 11.98
CA GLY A 107 9.62 0.24 11.76
C GLY A 107 10.61 0.41 10.62
N THR A 108 11.15 -0.68 10.06
CA THR A 108 12.18 -0.63 9.02
C THR A 108 11.60 -0.03 7.73
N PRO A 109 12.18 1.06 7.19
CA PRO A 109 11.80 1.57 5.87
C PRO A 109 12.00 0.49 4.81
N VAL A 110 11.00 0.23 3.96
CA VAL A 110 11.06 -0.85 2.95
C VAL A 110 12.25 -0.66 2.02
N ARG A 111 12.52 0.59 1.61
CA ARG A 111 13.71 0.94 0.80
C ARG A 111 15.04 0.58 1.46
N ALA A 112 15.14 0.74 2.80
CA ALA A 112 16.36 0.44 3.53
C ALA A 112 16.57 -1.07 3.66
N ALA A 113 15.49 -1.82 3.91
CA ALA A 113 15.52 -3.28 3.88
C ALA A 113 15.93 -3.80 2.49
N GLN A 114 15.34 -3.30 1.41
CA GLN A 114 15.70 -3.70 0.06
C GLN A 114 17.16 -3.40 -0.27
N ALA A 115 17.67 -2.21 0.10
CA ALA A 115 19.07 -1.87 -0.12
C ALA A 115 20.03 -2.82 0.63
N ALA A 116 19.71 -3.17 1.89
CA ALA A 116 20.50 -4.11 2.68
C ALA A 116 20.49 -5.53 2.08
N LEU A 117 19.32 -6.03 1.67
CA LEU A 117 19.18 -7.36 1.06
C LEU A 117 19.90 -7.44 -0.30
N ALA A 118 19.91 -6.36 -1.07
CA ALA A 118 20.56 -6.30 -2.38
C ALA A 118 22.08 -6.49 -2.29
N LEU A 119 22.72 -6.16 -1.15
CA LEU A 119 24.14 -6.45 -0.91
C LEU A 119 24.46 -7.96 -0.92
N ARG A 120 23.44 -8.80 -0.75
CA ARG A 120 23.52 -10.26 -0.84
C ARG A 120 22.86 -10.81 -2.11
N GLY A 121 22.56 -9.96 -3.09
CA GLY A 121 21.90 -10.37 -4.34
C GLY A 121 20.43 -10.77 -4.16
N GLN A 122 19.79 -10.38 -3.05
CA GLN A 122 18.42 -10.74 -2.71
C GLN A 122 17.53 -9.50 -2.64
N ARG A 123 16.22 -9.68 -2.80
CA ARG A 123 15.21 -8.63 -2.66
C ARG A 123 14.00 -9.16 -1.90
N LEU A 124 13.33 -8.26 -1.20
CA LEU A 124 11.92 -8.46 -0.88
C LEU A 124 11.12 -8.07 -2.14
N ALA A 125 10.32 -8.99 -2.68
CA ALA A 125 9.64 -8.82 -3.97
C ALA A 125 8.37 -7.94 -3.87
N VAL A 126 8.53 -6.75 -3.29
CA VAL A 126 7.50 -5.73 -3.11
C VAL A 126 8.02 -4.36 -3.54
N ASP A 127 7.11 -3.52 -4.00
CA ASP A 127 7.41 -2.18 -4.51
C ASP A 127 6.30 -1.19 -4.11
N PRO A 128 6.06 -0.98 -2.79
CA PRO A 128 4.97 -0.12 -2.33
C PRO A 128 5.10 1.30 -2.92
N PRO A 129 4.02 1.87 -3.49
CA PRO A 129 4.09 3.20 -4.08
C PRO A 129 4.42 4.33 -3.09
N SER A 130 4.11 4.17 -1.80
CA SER A 130 4.50 5.11 -0.74
C SER A 130 6.01 5.11 -0.48
N PRO A 131 6.75 6.20 -0.78
CA PRO A 131 8.21 6.24 -0.59
C PRO A 131 8.66 6.12 0.86
N ALA A 132 7.81 6.54 1.80
CA ALA A 132 8.04 6.48 3.24
C ALA A 132 7.49 5.20 3.90
N ALA A 133 7.05 4.20 3.12
CA ALA A 133 6.54 2.95 3.68
C ALA A 133 7.58 2.27 4.59
N THR A 134 7.13 1.84 5.77
CA THR A 134 7.85 0.89 6.61
C THR A 134 7.22 -0.49 6.44
N LEU A 135 7.95 -1.55 6.79
CA LEU A 135 7.46 -2.93 6.67
C LEU A 135 6.09 -3.10 7.35
N GLY A 136 5.95 -2.66 8.60
CA GLY A 136 4.70 -2.79 9.34
C GLY A 136 3.56 -1.97 8.75
N GLY A 137 3.84 -0.75 8.26
CA GLY A 137 2.82 0.09 7.63
C GLY A 137 2.38 -0.43 6.25
N MET A 138 3.29 -1.04 5.48
CA MET A 138 2.97 -1.72 4.23
C MET A 138 2.09 -2.96 4.51
N LEU A 139 2.48 -3.79 5.49
CA LEU A 139 1.74 -5.01 5.83
C LEU A 139 0.37 -4.74 6.45
N ALA A 140 0.25 -3.72 7.30
CA ALA A 140 -1.02 -3.38 7.96
C ALA A 140 -2.14 -2.99 6.98
N LEU A 141 -1.77 -2.44 5.82
CA LEU A 141 -2.69 -1.97 4.78
C LEU A 141 -2.58 -2.77 3.48
N ASN A 142 -1.83 -3.89 3.51
CA ASN A 142 -1.46 -4.69 2.35
C ASN A 142 -1.01 -3.86 1.13
N GLU A 143 -0.27 -2.77 1.37
CA GLU A 143 0.12 -1.83 0.33
C GLU A 143 0.99 -2.53 -0.70
N THR A 144 0.52 -2.53 -1.94
CA THR A 144 1.05 -3.39 -2.99
C THR A 144 1.26 -2.59 -4.28
N GLY A 145 2.44 -2.72 -4.88
CA GLY A 145 2.81 -2.07 -6.14
C GLY A 145 2.83 -3.02 -7.34
N PRO A 146 3.46 -2.59 -8.46
CA PRO A 146 3.50 -3.34 -9.72
C PRO A 146 3.94 -4.80 -9.63
N LEU A 147 4.94 -5.13 -8.79
CA LEU A 147 5.48 -6.50 -8.67
C LEU A 147 4.45 -7.55 -8.25
N ARG A 148 3.29 -7.11 -7.76
CA ARG A 148 2.16 -7.98 -7.41
C ARG A 148 1.67 -8.87 -8.51
N HIS A 149 1.87 -8.44 -9.75
CA HIS A 149 1.44 -9.23 -10.89
C HIS A 149 2.11 -10.59 -10.88
N ARG A 150 3.40 -10.68 -10.55
CA ARG A 150 4.12 -11.96 -10.48
C ARG A 150 4.23 -12.52 -9.06
N PHE A 151 4.48 -11.66 -8.08
CA PHE A 151 4.89 -12.10 -6.75
C PHE A 151 3.76 -12.09 -5.71
N GLY A 152 2.58 -11.56 -6.05
CA GLY A 152 1.47 -11.41 -5.11
C GLY A 152 1.58 -10.15 -4.24
N THR A 153 0.72 -10.05 -3.24
CA THR A 153 0.61 -8.90 -2.35
C THR A 153 1.75 -8.85 -1.32
N ALA A 154 1.82 -7.75 -0.56
CA ALA A 154 2.72 -7.63 0.57
C ALA A 154 2.48 -8.72 1.63
N ALA A 155 1.21 -9.05 1.89
CA ALA A 155 0.82 -10.14 2.78
C ALA A 155 1.32 -11.51 2.30
N ASP A 156 1.28 -11.76 0.98
CA ASP A 156 1.72 -13.03 0.40
C ASP A 156 3.22 -13.29 0.66
N GLN A 157 4.03 -12.25 0.87
CA GLN A 157 5.47 -12.40 1.14
C GLN A 157 5.78 -12.91 2.55
N VAL A 158 4.81 -12.89 3.45
CA VAL A 158 4.98 -13.18 4.87
C VAL A 158 4.80 -14.67 5.13
N ASN A 159 5.72 -15.26 5.88
CA ASN A 159 5.57 -16.62 6.42
C ASN A 159 4.85 -16.59 7.77
N HIS A 160 5.28 -15.68 8.66
CA HIS A 160 4.61 -15.40 9.93
C HIS A 160 5.01 -14.01 10.43
N LEU A 161 4.23 -13.49 11.39
CA LEU A 161 4.42 -12.20 12.03
C LEU A 161 4.65 -12.39 13.52
N THR A 162 5.47 -11.54 14.11
CA THR A 162 5.44 -11.30 15.56
C THR A 162 4.69 -10.00 15.79
N TYR A 163 3.71 -10.00 16.70
CA TYR A 163 2.87 -8.84 16.98
C TYR A 163 2.48 -8.77 18.45
N THR A 164 2.09 -7.59 18.91
CA THR A 164 1.50 -7.38 20.23
C THR A 164 0.02 -7.13 20.07
N THR A 165 -0.83 -7.89 20.76
CA THR A 165 -2.29 -7.71 20.79
C THR A 165 -2.71 -6.40 21.48
N ARG A 166 -3.98 -6.03 21.32
CA ARG A 166 -4.55 -4.86 22.01
C ARG A 166 -4.43 -4.89 23.54
N ASP A 167 -4.43 -6.07 24.15
CA ASP A 167 -4.27 -6.27 25.61
C ASP A 167 -2.80 -6.38 26.06
N GLY A 168 -1.82 -6.12 25.17
CA GLY A 168 -0.41 -6.08 25.55
C GLY A 168 0.23 -7.45 25.75
N ARG A 169 -0.16 -8.44 24.93
CA ARG A 169 0.46 -9.77 24.88
C ARG A 169 1.18 -9.95 23.55
N GLN A 170 2.43 -10.40 23.60
CA GLN A 170 3.16 -10.74 22.39
C GLN A 170 2.69 -12.11 21.86
N GLN A 171 2.49 -12.20 20.54
CA GLN A 171 2.08 -13.40 19.84
C GLN A 171 2.83 -13.56 18.52
N THR A 172 2.85 -14.79 18.01
CA THR A 172 3.30 -15.12 16.66
C THR A 172 2.11 -15.59 15.84
N SER A 173 1.95 -15.11 14.61
CA SER A 173 0.86 -15.53 13.74
C SER A 173 1.11 -16.97 13.28
N GLY A 174 0.33 -17.92 13.80
CA GLY A 174 0.45 -19.35 13.49
C GLY A 174 -0.09 -19.72 12.10
N GLY A 175 0.25 -18.95 11.07
CA GLY A 175 -0.29 -19.07 9.70
C GLY A 175 -1.33 -18.00 9.33
N SER A 176 -1.90 -17.29 10.31
CA SER A 176 -2.77 -16.13 10.07
C SER A 176 -2.02 -15.01 9.36
N GLY A 177 -2.66 -14.43 8.34
CA GLY A 177 -2.11 -13.33 7.56
C GLY A 177 -2.19 -11.97 8.28
N PRO A 178 -1.53 -10.92 7.76
CA PRO A 178 -1.59 -9.59 8.35
C PRO A 178 -3.02 -9.00 8.47
N ALA A 179 -3.99 -9.51 7.72
CA ALA A 179 -5.40 -9.10 7.77
C ALA A 179 -6.05 -9.36 9.14
N GLU A 180 -5.64 -10.46 9.79
CA GLU A 180 -6.24 -10.96 11.03
C GLU A 180 -5.59 -10.37 12.29
N ILE A 181 -4.52 -9.60 12.14
CA ILE A 181 -3.76 -9.06 13.26
C ILE A 181 -4.51 -7.91 13.94
N ASP A 182 -5.03 -8.19 15.14
CA ASP A 182 -5.59 -7.18 16.03
C ASP A 182 -4.56 -6.68 17.06
N GLY A 183 -3.79 -5.66 16.66
CA GLY A 183 -2.72 -5.10 17.49
C GLY A 183 -1.63 -4.43 16.66
N VAL A 184 -0.39 -4.53 17.13
CA VAL A 184 0.79 -3.86 16.57
C VAL A 184 1.78 -4.88 16.06
N ILE A 185 2.07 -4.87 14.76
CA ILE A 185 3.12 -5.71 14.16
C ILE A 185 4.49 -5.27 14.72
N LEU A 186 5.27 -6.22 15.22
CA LEU A 186 6.63 -6.00 15.73
C LEU A 186 7.69 -6.35 14.67
N SER A 187 7.54 -7.51 14.04
CA SER A 187 8.41 -7.99 12.96
C SER A 187 7.65 -8.92 12.02
N ALA A 188 8.18 -9.11 10.83
CA ALA A 188 7.70 -10.09 9.87
C ALA A 188 8.84 -10.97 9.40
N HIS A 189 8.59 -12.29 9.35
CA HIS A 189 9.46 -13.24 8.68
C HIS A 189 9.00 -13.36 7.23
N VAL A 190 9.84 -12.94 6.28
CA VAL A 190 9.49 -12.80 4.86
C VAL A 190 10.32 -13.71 3.98
N ARG A 191 9.75 -14.08 2.83
CA ARG A 191 10.47 -14.74 1.73
C ARG A 191 11.16 -13.70 0.86
N LEU A 192 12.30 -14.07 0.32
CA LEU A 192 13.14 -13.25 -0.53
C LEU A 192 13.27 -13.88 -1.91
N GLU A 193 13.52 -13.03 -2.90
CA GLU A 193 13.76 -13.41 -4.29
C GLU A 193 15.17 -12.98 -4.69
N PRO A 194 15.78 -13.61 -5.71
CA PRO A 194 16.99 -13.07 -6.31
C PRO A 194 16.74 -11.68 -6.91
N VAL A 195 17.73 -10.80 -6.83
CA VAL A 195 17.74 -9.58 -7.63
C VAL A 195 17.92 -9.97 -9.10
N PRO A 196 17.03 -9.57 -10.02
CA PRO A 196 17.17 -9.92 -11.43
C PRO A 196 18.34 -9.19 -12.07
N ALA A 197 19.08 -9.89 -12.92
CA ALA A 197 20.24 -9.34 -13.63
C ALA A 197 19.84 -8.29 -14.69
N ALA A 198 18.62 -8.37 -15.25
CA ALA A 198 18.10 -7.41 -16.20
C ALA A 198 16.63 -7.07 -15.95
N ARG A 199 16.26 -5.84 -16.32
CA ARG A 199 14.89 -5.32 -16.35
C ARG A 199 14.65 -4.58 -17.65
N ARG A 200 13.49 -4.80 -18.28
CA ARG A 200 13.04 -4.02 -19.44
C ARG A 200 11.57 -3.67 -19.32
N TRP A 201 11.25 -2.44 -19.67
CA TRP A 201 9.88 -1.94 -19.80
C TRP A 201 9.53 -1.81 -21.29
N VAL A 202 8.41 -2.40 -21.68
CA VAL A 202 7.77 -2.17 -22.97
C VAL A 202 6.52 -1.34 -22.72
N ALA A 203 6.43 -0.16 -23.32
CA ALA A 203 5.32 0.76 -23.12
C ALA A 203 4.58 1.04 -24.43
N VAL A 204 3.26 1.09 -24.37
CA VAL A 204 2.37 1.30 -25.51
C VAL A 204 1.34 2.37 -25.15
N PRO A 205 1.07 3.34 -26.03
CA PRO A 205 0.01 4.33 -25.81
C PRO A 205 -1.36 3.67 -25.66
N VAL A 206 -2.18 4.24 -24.78
CA VAL A 206 -3.59 3.87 -24.57
C VAL A 206 -4.42 5.11 -24.86
N THR A 207 -5.23 5.05 -25.91
CA THR A 207 -6.07 6.16 -26.37
C THR A 207 -7.52 5.98 -25.99
N THR A 208 -7.99 4.73 -25.93
CA THR A 208 -9.36 4.39 -25.53
C THR A 208 -9.35 3.39 -24.37
N PRO A 209 -10.40 3.34 -23.53
CA PRO A 209 -10.53 2.28 -22.54
C PRO A 209 -10.49 0.88 -23.14
N ARG A 210 -10.94 0.69 -24.40
CA ARG A 210 -10.92 -0.60 -25.10
C ARG A 210 -9.49 -1.11 -25.30
N ASP A 211 -8.55 -0.22 -25.59
CA ASP A 211 -7.13 -0.57 -25.79
C ASP A 211 -6.58 -1.31 -24.55
N ILE A 212 -7.06 -0.98 -23.33
CA ILE A 212 -6.66 -1.65 -22.09
C ILE A 212 -6.95 -3.15 -22.18
N HIS A 213 -8.18 -3.52 -22.57
CA HIS A 213 -8.61 -4.91 -22.66
C HIS A 213 -7.75 -5.67 -23.68
N ASP A 214 -7.63 -5.10 -24.88
CA ASP A 214 -6.95 -5.75 -26.00
C ASP A 214 -5.45 -5.95 -25.71
N LEU A 215 -4.76 -4.92 -25.20
CA LEU A 215 -3.33 -4.98 -24.87
C LEU A 215 -3.04 -5.93 -23.69
N VAL A 216 -3.86 -5.92 -22.63
CA VAL A 216 -3.70 -6.83 -21.49
C VAL A 216 -3.92 -8.28 -21.94
N ARG A 217 -5.00 -8.54 -22.67
CA ARG A 217 -5.31 -9.87 -23.20
C ARG A 217 -4.18 -10.38 -24.09
N GLU A 218 -3.73 -9.57 -25.04
CA GLU A 218 -2.62 -9.92 -25.92
C GLU A 218 -1.33 -10.23 -25.14
N THR A 219 -0.94 -9.35 -24.21
CA THR A 219 0.24 -9.57 -23.34
C THR A 219 0.16 -10.92 -22.61
N LEU A 220 -1.01 -11.25 -22.06
CA LEU A 220 -1.22 -12.51 -21.34
C LEU A 220 -1.18 -13.73 -22.27
N THR A 221 -1.69 -13.61 -23.50
CA THR A 221 -1.68 -14.72 -24.48
C THR A 221 -0.28 -15.11 -24.95
N LEU A 222 0.68 -14.19 -24.92
CA LEU A 222 2.07 -14.43 -25.32
C LEU A 222 2.86 -15.28 -24.32
N ARG A 223 2.33 -15.50 -23.10
CA ARG A 223 2.94 -16.32 -22.02
C ARG A 223 4.40 -15.93 -21.71
N LEU A 224 4.71 -14.63 -21.69
CA LEU A 224 6.06 -14.10 -21.46
C LEU A 224 6.48 -14.04 -19.98
N ALA A 225 5.58 -14.43 -19.06
CA ALA A 225 5.78 -14.33 -17.61
C ALA A 225 6.26 -12.93 -17.16
N PRO A 226 5.50 -11.86 -17.44
CA PRO A 226 5.87 -10.51 -17.01
C PRO A 226 5.91 -10.40 -15.49
N SER A 227 6.79 -9.55 -14.97
CA SER A 227 6.81 -9.21 -13.55
C SER A 227 5.70 -8.22 -13.19
N ALA A 228 5.27 -7.37 -14.12
CA ALA A 228 4.18 -6.42 -13.95
C ALA A 228 3.52 -6.02 -15.29
N ILE A 229 2.22 -5.69 -15.24
CA ILE A 229 1.45 -5.10 -16.34
C ILE A 229 0.64 -3.96 -15.72
N GLU A 230 1.08 -2.73 -15.93
CA GLU A 230 0.51 -1.52 -15.34
C GLU A 230 -0.12 -0.62 -16.39
N ILE A 231 -1.12 0.16 -15.98
CA ILE A 231 -1.68 1.25 -16.79
C ILE A 231 -1.52 2.60 -16.09
N ASP A 232 -1.40 3.65 -16.89
CA ASP A 232 -1.55 5.04 -16.51
C ASP A 232 -2.52 5.73 -17.48
N LEU A 233 -3.64 6.20 -16.95
CA LEU A 233 -4.64 6.97 -17.66
C LEU A 233 -4.71 8.35 -16.99
N PRO A 234 -3.97 9.35 -17.46
CA PRO A 234 -4.01 10.68 -16.88
C PRO A 234 -5.36 11.37 -17.13
N ALA A 235 -5.69 12.35 -16.30
CA ALA A 235 -6.87 13.21 -16.51
C ALA A 235 -6.65 14.24 -17.64
N ALA A 236 -5.39 14.51 -17.98
CA ALA A 236 -4.97 15.43 -19.03
C ALA A 236 -5.27 14.86 -20.44
N PRO A 237 -5.35 15.72 -21.49
CA PRO A 237 -5.60 15.29 -22.87
C PRO A 237 -4.50 14.42 -23.49
N GLN A 238 -3.42 14.15 -22.75
CA GLN A 238 -2.35 13.28 -23.21
C GLN A 238 -2.83 11.81 -23.23
N PRO A 239 -2.39 11.01 -24.22
CA PRO A 239 -2.67 9.59 -24.22
C PRO A 239 -2.23 8.93 -22.91
N GLY A 240 -2.99 7.93 -22.47
CA GLY A 240 -2.53 7.03 -21.43
C GLY A 240 -1.44 6.09 -21.95
N ALA A 241 -0.97 5.20 -21.10
CA ALA A 241 -0.04 4.16 -21.48
C ALA A 241 -0.31 2.86 -20.71
N LEU A 242 -0.04 1.74 -21.37
CA LEU A 242 0.20 0.45 -20.73
C LEU A 242 1.70 0.20 -20.73
N ALA A 243 2.26 -0.27 -19.61
CA ALA A 243 3.65 -0.67 -19.53
C ALA A 243 3.79 -2.05 -18.90
N VAL A 244 4.64 -2.87 -19.50
CA VAL A 244 4.93 -4.24 -19.06
C VAL A 244 6.39 -4.33 -18.64
N LEU A 245 6.62 -4.85 -17.43
CA LEU A 245 7.95 -5.12 -16.90
C LEU A 245 8.32 -6.59 -17.12
N LEU A 246 9.48 -6.81 -17.73
CA LEU A 246 10.13 -8.10 -17.87
C LEU A 246 11.42 -8.12 -17.04
N GLU A 247 11.58 -9.15 -16.20
CA GLU A 247 12.76 -9.36 -15.36
C GLU A 247 13.33 -10.78 -15.53
N GLY A 248 14.65 -10.91 -15.39
CA GLY A 248 15.37 -12.19 -15.50
C GLY A 248 16.80 -11.99 -16.00
N ASP A 249 17.32 -13.01 -16.69
CA ASP A 249 18.64 -12.95 -17.31
C ASP A 249 18.64 -12.05 -18.56
N PRO A 250 19.74 -11.31 -18.84
CA PRO A 250 19.79 -10.33 -19.92
C PRO A 250 19.35 -10.83 -21.31
N PRO A 251 19.83 -11.98 -21.83
CA PRO A 251 19.42 -12.44 -23.17
C PRO A 251 17.95 -12.84 -23.22
N GLU A 252 17.43 -13.49 -22.18
CA GLU A 252 16.02 -13.89 -22.10
C GLU A 252 15.08 -12.69 -21.98
N VAL A 253 15.47 -11.68 -21.21
CA VAL A 253 14.70 -10.44 -21.09
C VAL A 253 14.71 -9.68 -22.42
N ALA A 254 15.84 -9.66 -23.14
CA ALA A 254 15.93 -9.01 -24.45
C ALA A 254 15.01 -9.69 -25.48
N ASP A 255 15.03 -11.02 -25.57
CA ASP A 255 14.15 -11.79 -26.47
C ASP A 255 12.67 -11.55 -26.15
N ARG A 256 12.27 -11.73 -24.88
CA ARG A 256 10.88 -11.51 -24.46
C ARG A 256 10.42 -10.07 -24.71
N ALA A 257 11.29 -9.09 -24.50
CA ALA A 257 10.96 -7.68 -24.74
C ALA A 257 10.79 -7.38 -26.23
N ALA A 258 11.63 -7.93 -27.11
CA ALA A 258 11.49 -7.78 -28.56
C ALA A 258 10.20 -8.43 -29.08
N ARG A 259 9.88 -9.64 -28.59
CA ARG A 259 8.63 -10.34 -28.93
C ARG A 259 7.40 -9.54 -28.49
N LEU A 260 7.42 -8.99 -27.27
CA LEU A 260 6.33 -8.16 -26.76
C LEU A 260 6.19 -6.85 -27.55
N GLN A 261 7.32 -6.20 -27.87
CA GLN A 261 7.34 -4.97 -28.66
C GLN A 261 6.68 -5.19 -30.03
N GLY A 262 7.05 -6.29 -30.71
CA GLY A 262 6.50 -6.64 -32.02
C GLY A 262 5.00 -6.96 -31.96
N ALA A 263 4.56 -7.76 -30.97
CA ALA A 263 3.16 -8.13 -30.81
C ALA A 263 2.28 -6.91 -30.54
N LEU A 264 2.65 -6.07 -29.57
CA LEU A 264 1.84 -4.89 -29.22
C LEU A 264 2.04 -3.69 -30.16
N ALA A 265 2.83 -3.84 -31.24
CA ALA A 265 3.24 -2.75 -32.12
C ALA A 265 3.76 -1.52 -31.35
N ALA A 266 4.55 -1.76 -30.30
CA ALA A 266 5.01 -0.70 -29.41
C ALA A 266 5.92 0.29 -30.16
N PRO A 267 5.64 1.60 -30.10
CA PRO A 267 6.31 2.59 -30.95
C PRO A 267 7.76 2.86 -30.52
N ALA A 268 8.09 2.60 -29.25
CA ALA A 268 9.41 2.81 -28.68
C ALA A 268 10.10 1.47 -28.37
N ALA A 269 11.42 1.47 -28.48
CA ALA A 269 12.23 0.32 -28.07
C ALA A 269 12.11 0.05 -26.55
N PRO A 270 12.26 -1.22 -26.11
CA PRO A 270 12.23 -1.58 -24.70
C PRO A 270 13.26 -0.79 -23.88
N SER A 271 12.80 -0.15 -22.82
CA SER A 271 13.60 0.74 -21.98
C SER A 271 14.21 0.01 -20.78
N PRO A 272 15.46 0.30 -20.39
CA PRO A 272 16.03 -0.15 -19.11
C PRO A 272 15.54 0.69 -17.91
N MET A 273 14.84 1.80 -18.15
CA MET A 273 14.28 2.67 -17.12
C MET A 273 12.74 2.59 -17.11
N PRO A 274 12.11 2.63 -15.92
CA PRO A 274 10.66 2.66 -15.82
C PRO A 274 10.08 3.99 -16.34
N PRO A 275 8.82 3.99 -16.83
CA PRO A 275 8.07 5.23 -17.03
C PRO A 275 8.01 6.09 -15.76
N LEU A 276 7.93 7.42 -15.90
CA LEU A 276 7.94 8.35 -14.76
C LEU A 276 6.79 8.14 -13.76
N TRP A 277 5.65 7.63 -14.24
CA TRP A 277 4.47 7.33 -13.43
C TRP A 277 4.51 5.95 -12.74
N TRP A 278 5.47 5.09 -13.10
CA TRP A 278 5.53 3.70 -12.64
C TRP A 278 5.61 3.61 -11.12
N GLY A 279 4.78 2.75 -10.52
CA GLY A 279 4.74 2.57 -9.06
C GLY A 279 4.32 3.83 -8.31
N ARG A 280 3.45 4.67 -8.88
CA ARG A 280 2.91 5.88 -8.23
C ARG A 280 1.39 5.88 -8.25
N TYR A 281 0.80 6.37 -7.16
CA TYR A 281 -0.64 6.62 -7.12
C TYR A 281 -1.05 7.77 -8.06
N PRO A 282 -2.31 7.80 -8.53
CA PRO A 282 -2.86 8.90 -9.31
C PRO A 282 -3.43 10.03 -8.44
N PHE A 283 -3.35 9.93 -7.10
CA PHE A 283 -3.92 10.87 -6.14
C PHE A 283 -2.86 11.49 -5.22
N GLY A 284 -3.16 12.65 -4.67
CA GLY A 284 -2.47 13.30 -3.56
C GLY A 284 -3.37 13.49 -2.33
N GLY A 285 -2.87 14.20 -1.31
CA GLY A 285 -3.60 14.39 -0.04
C GLY A 285 -4.85 15.28 -0.11
N SER A 286 -5.11 15.92 -1.27
CA SER A 286 -6.30 16.74 -1.52
C SER A 286 -7.38 16.02 -2.34
N ASP A 287 -7.16 14.75 -2.67
CA ASP A 287 -8.07 13.98 -3.51
C ASP A 287 -8.81 12.93 -2.69
N VAL A 288 -9.96 12.49 -3.19
CA VAL A 288 -10.58 11.24 -2.77
C VAL A 288 -9.98 10.12 -3.61
N ALA A 289 -9.19 9.28 -2.96
CA ALA A 289 -8.55 8.12 -3.55
C ALA A 289 -9.52 6.93 -3.58
N LEU A 290 -9.72 6.37 -4.76
CA LEU A 290 -10.51 5.16 -4.97
C LEU A 290 -9.59 3.98 -5.25
N ARG A 291 -9.98 2.79 -4.78
CA ARG A 291 -9.43 1.50 -5.20
C ARG A 291 -10.53 0.70 -5.88
N ILE A 292 -10.26 0.27 -7.11
CA ILE A 292 -11.18 -0.48 -7.96
C ILE A 292 -10.55 -1.84 -8.23
N GLU A 293 -11.31 -2.89 -8.02
CA GLU A 293 -10.90 -4.26 -8.31
C GLU A 293 -11.98 -4.97 -9.11
N VAL A 294 -11.58 -5.56 -10.23
CA VAL A 294 -12.48 -6.25 -11.15
C VAL A 294 -11.73 -7.40 -11.84
N PRO A 295 -12.42 -8.38 -12.44
CA PRO A 295 -11.78 -9.29 -13.39
C PRO A 295 -11.04 -8.50 -14.48
N THR A 296 -9.86 -8.95 -14.89
CA THR A 296 -9.03 -8.24 -15.90
C THR A 296 -9.79 -7.96 -17.20
N ALA A 297 -10.71 -8.85 -17.56
CA ALA A 297 -11.57 -8.72 -18.73
C ALA A 297 -12.62 -7.59 -18.63
N ASP A 298 -12.88 -7.04 -17.44
CA ASP A 298 -13.89 -6.01 -17.16
C ASP A 298 -13.28 -4.65 -16.79
N LEU A 299 -11.95 -4.54 -16.74
CA LEU A 299 -11.26 -3.31 -16.32
C LEU A 299 -11.60 -2.11 -17.21
N GLN A 300 -11.71 -2.31 -18.52
CA GLN A 300 -12.12 -1.26 -19.45
C GLN A 300 -13.53 -0.74 -19.14
N ALA A 301 -14.45 -1.62 -18.73
CA ALA A 301 -15.82 -1.25 -18.40
C ALA A 301 -15.88 -0.46 -17.10
N ALA A 302 -15.09 -0.85 -16.10
CA ALA A 302 -14.96 -0.13 -14.84
C ALA A 302 -14.41 1.30 -15.05
N VAL A 303 -13.36 1.43 -15.85
CA VAL A 303 -12.77 2.74 -16.20
C VAL A 303 -13.75 3.61 -16.98
N PHE A 304 -14.47 3.02 -17.93
CA PHE A 304 -15.49 3.75 -18.70
C PHE A 304 -16.62 4.24 -17.79
N ALA A 305 -17.18 3.37 -16.94
CA ALA A 305 -18.26 3.71 -16.01
C ALA A 305 -17.84 4.81 -15.02
N LEU A 306 -16.61 4.73 -14.48
CA LEU A 306 -16.08 5.78 -13.60
C LEU A 306 -16.06 7.15 -14.30
N ARG A 307 -15.56 7.21 -15.54
CA ARG A 307 -15.49 8.46 -16.32
C ARG A 307 -16.88 9.02 -16.62
N ASP A 308 -17.80 8.15 -17.04
CA ASP A 308 -19.18 8.51 -17.37
C ASP A 308 -19.91 9.09 -16.16
N VAL A 309 -19.88 8.36 -15.04
CA VAL A 309 -20.56 8.76 -13.80
C VAL A 309 -19.93 10.01 -13.18
N ALA A 310 -18.60 10.15 -13.20
CA ALA A 310 -17.92 11.35 -12.72
C ALA A 310 -18.27 12.57 -13.58
N GLY A 311 -18.44 12.39 -14.89
CA GLY A 311 -18.71 13.47 -15.85
C GLY A 311 -17.47 14.28 -16.23
N THR A 312 -16.29 13.88 -15.75
CA THR A 312 -15.00 14.52 -16.03
C THR A 312 -13.92 13.45 -16.21
N PRO A 313 -12.79 13.74 -16.87
CA PRO A 313 -11.64 12.84 -16.86
C PRO A 313 -11.19 12.53 -15.43
N VAL A 314 -11.04 11.24 -15.12
CA VAL A 314 -10.56 10.74 -13.83
C VAL A 314 -9.21 10.05 -14.06
N PRO A 315 -8.14 10.45 -13.37
CA PRO A 315 -6.86 9.78 -13.51
C PRO A 315 -6.93 8.38 -12.88
N VAL A 316 -6.42 7.37 -13.58
CA VAL A 316 -6.43 5.97 -13.14
C VAL A 316 -5.05 5.35 -13.32
N ARG A 317 -4.53 4.66 -12.30
CA ARG A 317 -3.25 3.94 -12.35
C ARG A 317 -3.31 2.61 -11.63
N GLY A 318 -2.62 1.60 -12.13
CA GLY A 318 -2.35 0.38 -11.37
C GLY A 318 -2.22 -0.88 -12.20
N ALA A 319 -2.26 -2.02 -11.50
CA ALA A 319 -2.02 -3.35 -12.01
C ALA A 319 -3.15 -3.89 -12.88
N ALA A 320 -3.18 -3.46 -14.14
CA ALA A 320 -4.15 -3.91 -15.13
C ALA A 320 -4.11 -5.41 -15.36
N GLY A 321 -2.93 -6.04 -15.31
CA GLY A 321 -2.80 -7.50 -15.41
C GLY A 321 -3.39 -8.28 -14.23
N ARG A 322 -3.82 -7.59 -13.16
CA ARG A 322 -4.54 -8.17 -12.01
C ARG A 322 -5.90 -7.52 -11.78
N GLY A 323 -6.32 -6.59 -12.65
CA GLY A 323 -7.61 -5.92 -12.57
C GLY A 323 -7.76 -5.01 -11.34
N VAL A 324 -6.65 -4.51 -10.78
CA VAL A 324 -6.68 -3.62 -9.61
C VAL A 324 -6.03 -2.29 -9.94
N VAL A 325 -6.82 -1.23 -9.84
CA VAL A 325 -6.40 0.13 -10.15
C VAL A 325 -6.85 1.10 -9.07
N HIS A 326 -6.18 2.23 -9.01
CA HIS A 326 -6.53 3.35 -8.18
C HIS A 326 -7.00 4.51 -9.05
N ALA A 327 -7.88 5.34 -8.51
CA ALA A 327 -8.36 6.55 -9.18
C ALA A 327 -8.41 7.72 -8.21
N ALA A 328 -8.48 8.95 -8.74
CA ALA A 328 -8.54 10.16 -7.91
C ALA A 328 -9.72 11.04 -8.31
N LEU A 329 -10.64 11.29 -7.38
CA LEU A 329 -11.69 12.28 -7.53
C LEU A 329 -11.28 13.58 -6.80
N PRO A 330 -11.45 14.76 -7.39
CA PRO A 330 -11.07 16.01 -6.71
C PRO A 330 -12.01 16.28 -5.54
N ALA A 331 -11.45 16.66 -4.38
CA ALA A 331 -12.25 16.99 -3.19
C ALA A 331 -13.27 18.12 -3.41
N ALA A 332 -13.03 18.99 -4.41
CA ALA A 332 -13.96 20.04 -4.82
C ALA A 332 -15.35 19.52 -5.26
N LEU A 333 -15.49 18.22 -5.59
CA LEU A 333 -16.81 17.62 -5.84
C LEU A 333 -17.71 17.62 -4.58
N GLY A 334 -17.11 17.61 -3.39
CA GLY A 334 -17.80 17.42 -2.12
C GLY A 334 -18.22 15.97 -1.88
N TRP A 335 -18.56 15.65 -0.63
CA TRP A 335 -18.88 14.27 -0.22
C TRP A 335 -20.14 13.73 -0.89
N GLN A 336 -21.22 14.52 -1.01
CA GLN A 336 -22.49 14.09 -1.61
C GLN A 336 -22.39 13.71 -3.09
N ARG A 337 -21.53 14.41 -3.85
CA ARG A 337 -21.30 14.06 -5.26
C ARG A 337 -20.40 12.84 -5.36
N THR A 338 -19.37 12.76 -4.51
CA THR A 338 -18.47 11.61 -4.42
C THR A 338 -19.22 10.32 -4.08
N GLU A 339 -20.12 10.35 -3.09
CA GLU A 339 -20.97 9.23 -2.70
C GLU A 339 -21.84 8.74 -3.87
N ARG A 340 -22.52 9.65 -4.57
CA ARG A 340 -23.30 9.31 -5.77
C ARG A 340 -22.45 8.66 -6.87
N VAL A 341 -21.21 9.11 -7.04
CA VAL A 341 -20.28 8.50 -8.00
C VAL A 341 -19.90 7.07 -7.56
N LEU A 342 -19.59 6.89 -6.28
CA LEU A 342 -19.30 5.58 -5.70
C LEU A 342 -20.46 4.61 -5.86
N ASP A 343 -21.68 5.01 -5.50
CA ASP A 343 -22.86 4.15 -5.55
C ASP A 343 -23.20 3.70 -6.98
N ALA A 344 -23.17 4.64 -7.94
CA ALA A 344 -23.40 4.32 -9.34
C ALA A 344 -22.31 3.38 -9.88
N LEU A 345 -21.03 3.62 -9.55
CA LEU A 345 -19.94 2.73 -9.96
C LEU A 345 -20.06 1.35 -9.30
N ARG A 346 -20.34 1.28 -8.00
CA ARG A 346 -20.58 0.02 -7.26
C ARG A 346 -21.72 -0.78 -7.90
N GLY A 347 -22.80 -0.12 -8.31
CA GLY A 347 -23.91 -0.76 -9.04
C GLY A 347 -23.48 -1.40 -10.37
N VAL A 348 -22.62 -0.72 -11.15
CA VAL A 348 -22.06 -1.27 -12.40
C VAL A 348 -21.11 -2.44 -12.14
N LEU A 349 -20.30 -2.35 -11.08
CA LEU A 349 -19.30 -3.35 -10.73
C LEU A 349 -19.90 -4.61 -10.11
N LEU A 350 -21.04 -4.51 -9.43
CA LEU A 350 -21.73 -5.66 -8.83
C LEU A 350 -22.04 -6.73 -9.87
N ALA A 351 -22.52 -6.33 -11.05
CA ALA A 351 -22.81 -7.23 -12.16
C ALA A 351 -21.56 -7.87 -12.81
N ARG A 352 -20.35 -7.41 -12.43
CA ARG A 352 -19.06 -7.82 -12.99
C ARG A 352 -18.15 -8.49 -11.95
N GLY A 353 -18.68 -8.80 -10.76
CA GLY A 353 -17.88 -9.35 -9.66
C GLY A 353 -16.77 -8.39 -9.19
N GLY A 354 -16.98 -7.09 -9.36
CA GLY A 354 -16.03 -6.05 -9.00
C GLY A 354 -16.39 -5.30 -7.71
N ARG A 355 -15.41 -4.59 -7.15
CA ARG A 355 -15.56 -3.70 -5.99
C ARG A 355 -14.91 -2.34 -6.24
N CYS A 356 -15.49 -1.30 -5.65
CA CYS A 356 -14.91 0.05 -5.60
C CYS A 356 -15.05 0.60 -4.18
N MET A 357 -13.95 1.11 -3.65
CA MET A 357 -13.84 1.55 -2.26
C MET A 357 -13.11 2.89 -2.21
N ALA A 358 -13.56 3.82 -1.37
CA ALA A 358 -12.80 5.02 -1.05
C ALA A 358 -11.74 4.66 0.00
N ILE A 359 -10.46 4.77 -0.37
CA ILE A 359 -9.35 4.36 0.51
C ILE A 359 -8.71 5.53 1.25
N ALA A 360 -8.80 6.76 0.75
CA ALA A 360 -8.32 7.96 1.43
C ALA A 360 -9.12 9.17 0.94
N ALA A 361 -9.32 10.17 1.81
CA ALA A 361 -9.98 11.42 1.45
C ALA A 361 -9.61 12.50 2.49
N PRO A 362 -9.76 13.79 2.15
CA PRO A 362 -9.67 14.85 3.15
C PRO A 362 -10.60 14.60 4.35
N PRO A 363 -10.24 15.03 5.57
CA PRO A 363 -11.00 14.75 6.80
C PRO A 363 -12.49 15.12 6.73
N GLU A 364 -12.81 16.24 6.10
CA GLU A 364 -14.17 16.74 5.91
C GLU A 364 -15.02 15.87 4.98
N ILE A 365 -14.41 15.08 4.11
CA ILE A 365 -15.10 14.14 3.22
C ILE A 365 -15.12 12.73 3.83
N SER A 366 -13.98 12.25 4.36
CA SER A 366 -13.88 10.90 4.95
C SER A 366 -14.74 10.71 6.20
N ALA A 367 -15.16 11.80 6.87
CA ALA A 367 -16.09 11.72 7.99
C ALA A 367 -17.53 11.37 7.56
N GLU A 368 -17.89 11.66 6.31
CA GLU A 368 -19.26 11.49 5.77
C GLU A 368 -19.36 10.32 4.77
N LEU A 369 -18.22 9.87 4.22
CA LEU A 369 -18.18 8.77 3.26
C LEU A 369 -18.01 7.40 3.91
N ASP A 370 -18.60 6.39 3.27
CA ASP A 370 -18.28 4.98 3.50
C ASP A 370 -16.86 4.66 2.97
N MET A 371 -15.90 4.78 3.88
CA MET A 371 -14.47 4.53 3.65
C MET A 371 -14.14 3.05 3.83
N ALA A 372 -13.15 2.57 3.09
CA ALA A 372 -12.67 1.18 3.18
C ALA A 372 -12.37 0.77 4.63
N SER A 373 -12.85 -0.40 5.02
CA SER A 373 -12.40 -1.08 6.23
C SER A 373 -10.99 -1.62 6.03
N ARG A 374 -10.37 -2.13 7.10
CA ARG A 374 -9.08 -2.82 6.96
C ARG A 374 -9.20 -4.09 6.12
N GLN A 375 -10.28 -4.85 6.26
CA GLN A 375 -10.48 -6.11 5.53
C GLN A 375 -10.58 -5.89 4.03
N ASP A 376 -11.16 -4.77 3.61
CA ASP A 376 -11.29 -4.36 2.21
C ASP A 376 -9.95 -4.16 1.49
N LEU A 377 -8.87 -3.92 2.24
CA LEU A 377 -7.54 -3.71 1.67
C LEU A 377 -6.79 -5.02 1.37
N PHE A 378 -7.26 -6.14 1.94
CA PHE A 378 -6.75 -7.49 1.69
C PHE A 378 -7.59 -8.18 0.60
#